data_AF-A0A7C7RDG4-F1
#
_entry.id   AF-A0A7C7RDG4-F1
#
_cell.length_a   1.000
_cell.length_b   1.000
_cell.length_c   1.000
_cell.angle_alpha   90.00
_cell.angle_beta   90.00
_cell.angle_gamma   90.00
#
_symmetry.space_group_name_H-M   'P 1'
#
loop_
_entity.id
_entity.type
_entity.pdbx_description
1 polymer ?
#
loop_
_entity_poly.entity_id
_entity_poly.type
_entity_poly.pdbx_seq_one_letter_code
_entity_poly.pdbx_strand_id
1 'polypeptide(L)' 'MSEFFKRLKTSGNKGFTLVELMIVVAIIGILAAIAIPQFAKYRARAYNSAALSDMRNLTTDLEGYFAEWQECPENS' A
#
# COMPACT_ATOMS: atom_id res chain seq x y z
N MET A 1 -59.17 4.52 5.65
CA MET A 1 -57.89 4.87 4.99
C MET A 1 -56.64 4.55 5.82
N SER A 2 -56.70 4.49 7.16
CA SER A 2 -55.54 4.15 8.00
C SER A 2 -55.19 2.64 8.06
N GLU A 3 -56.14 1.74 7.76
CA GLU A 3 -55.90 0.28 7.72
C GLU A 3 -55.10 -0.18 6.50
N PHE A 4 -55.00 0.63 5.44
CA PHE A 4 -54.24 0.29 4.23
C PHE A 4 -52.72 0.39 4.45
N PHE A 5 -52.28 1.31 5.31
CA PHE A 5 -50.86 1.58 5.55
C PHE A 5 -50.21 0.67 6.61
N LYS A 6 -51.02 -0.06 7.39
CA LYS A 6 -50.53 -0.98 8.42
C LYS A 6 -49.93 -2.27 7.85
N ARG A 7 -50.18 -2.57 6.57
CA ARG A 7 -49.69 -3.79 5.89
C ARG A 7 -48.36 -3.61 5.13
N LEU A 8 -47.85 -2.37 5.01
CA LEU A 8 -46.66 -2.05 4.21
C LEU A 8 -45.37 -1.89 5.02
N LYS A 9 -45.41 -2.05 6.34
CA LYS A 9 -44.20 -1.98 7.18
C LYS A 9 -43.78 -3.34 7.69
N THR A 10 -43.38 -4.22 6.78
CA THR A 10 -42.42 -5.28 7.09
C THR A 10 -41.03 -4.68 7.10
N SER A 11 -40.70 -3.95 8.18
CA SER A 11 -39.31 -3.65 8.53
C SER A 11 -38.65 -4.97 8.93
N GLY A 12 -38.26 -5.76 7.93
CA GLY A 12 -37.46 -6.96 8.10
C GLY A 12 -36.10 -6.55 8.62
N ASN A 13 -35.97 -6.46 9.95
CA ASN A 13 -34.70 -6.39 10.64
C ASN A 13 -33.96 -7.73 10.41
N LYS A 14 -33.42 -7.91 9.22
CA LYS A 14 -32.48 -8.99 8.90
C LYS A 14 -31.16 -8.61 9.57
N GLY A 15 -30.98 -9.05 10.81
CA GLY A 15 -29.71 -8.95 11.51
C GLY A 15 -28.65 -9.76 10.77
N PHE A 16 -27.42 -9.24 10.77
CA PHE A 16 -26.25 -9.93 10.21
C PHE A 16 -25.99 -11.23 10.97
N THR A 17 -25.66 -12.31 10.25
CA THR A 17 -25.42 -13.61 10.89
C THR A 17 -23.98 -13.71 11.39
N LEU A 18 -23.75 -14.40 12.51
CA LEU A 18 -22.38 -14.65 12.99
C LEU A 18 -21.55 -15.45 11.98
N VAL A 19 -22.21 -16.32 11.20
CA VAL A 19 -21.58 -17.14 10.16
C VAL A 19 -21.03 -16.26 9.02
N GLU A 20 -21.78 -15.24 8.57
CA GLU A 20 -21.25 -14.26 7.61
C GLU A 20 -20.02 -13.55 8.16
N LEU A 21 -20.01 -13.17 9.45
CA LEU A 21 -18.83 -12.51 10.05
C LEU A 21 -17.61 -13.43 10.01
N MET A 22 -17.78 -14.69 10.38
CA MET A 22 -16.67 -15.63 10.50
C MET A 22 -15.98 -15.85 9.16
N ILE A 23 -16.75 -15.98 8.07
CA ILE A 23 -16.20 -16.15 6.72
C ILE A 23 -15.45 -14.89 6.29
N VAL A 24 -16.01 -13.70 6.55
CA VAL A 24 -15.34 -12.44 6.20
C VAL A 24 -14.00 -12.30 6.93
N VAL A 25 -13.97 -12.56 8.24
CA VAL A 25 -12.72 -12.49 9.02
C VAL A 25 -11.71 -13.54 8.56
N ALA A 26 -12.15 -14.74 8.19
CA ALA A 26 -11.27 -15.76 7.63
C ALA A 26 -10.62 -15.32 6.32
N ILE A 27 -11.39 -14.75 5.39
CA ILE A 27 -10.88 -14.24 4.10
C ILE A 27 -9.89 -13.08 4.34
N ILE A 28 -10.25 -12.11 5.19
CA ILE A 28 -9.38 -10.97 5.52
C ILE A 28 -8.09 -11.47 6.18
N GLY A 29 -8.15 -12.47 7.06
CA GLY A 29 -6.99 -13.07 7.71
C GLY A 29 -6.00 -13.69 6.71
N ILE A 30 -6.50 -14.44 5.72
CA ILE A 30 -5.67 -15.03 4.66
C ILE A 30 -5.02 -13.93 3.82
N LEU A 31 -5.79 -12.91 3.41
CA LEU A 31 -5.27 -11.79 2.63
C LEU A 31 -4.20 -11.01 3.41
N ALA A 32 -4.43 -10.72 4.70
CA ALA A 32 -3.49 -9.99 5.55
C ALA A 32 -2.18 -10.76 5.75
N ALA A 33 -2.25 -12.09 5.93
CA ALA A 33 -1.07 -12.94 6.09
C ALA A 33 -0.12 -12.87 4.89
N ILE A 34 -0.64 -12.72 3.67
CA ILE A 34 0.16 -12.57 2.45
C ILE A 34 0.56 -11.10 2.22
N ALA A 35 -0.38 -10.18 2.42
CA ALA A 35 -0.21 -8.77 2.11
C ALA A 35 0.86 -8.09 2.99
N ILE A 36 0.90 -8.38 4.30
CA ILE A 36 1.84 -7.75 5.23
C ILE A 36 3.31 -8.01 4.86
N PRO A 37 3.79 -9.26 4.73
CA PRO A 37 5.18 -9.52 4.36
C PRO A 37 5.50 -9.06 2.94
N GLN A 38 4.56 -9.14 2.00
CA GLN A 38 4.73 -8.64 0.64
C GLN A 38 4.94 -7.12 0.63
N PHE A 39 4.11 -6.38 1.36
CA PHE A 39 4.20 -4.93 1.46
C PHE A 39 5.50 -4.49 2.11
N ALA A 40 5.95 -5.18 3.16
CA ALA A 40 7.25 -4.91 3.79
C ALA A 40 8.42 -5.08 2.80
N LYS A 41 8.42 -6.18 2.03
CA LYS A 41 9.43 -6.42 0.97
C LYS A 41 9.35 -5.38 -0.15
N TYR A 42 8.15 -5.01 -0.58
CA TYR A 42 7.95 -3.98 -1.60
C TYR A 42 8.51 -2.64 -1.15
N ARG A 43 8.23 -2.24 0.10
CA ARG A 43 8.77 -1.00 0.69
C ARG A 43 10.29 -1.03 0.74
N ALA A 44 10.90 -2.12 1.20
CA ALA A 44 12.36 -2.26 1.22
C ALA A 44 12.97 -2.18 -0.18
N ARG A 45 12.36 -2.82 -1.18
CA ARG A 45 12.80 -2.71 -2.57
C ARG A 45 12.68 -1.29 -3.11
N ALA A 46 11.60 -0.58 -2.79
CA ALA A 46 11.42 0.81 -3.18
C ALA A 46 12.52 1.70 -2.59
N TYR A 47 12.85 1.54 -1.30
CA TYR A 47 13.95 2.27 -0.67
C TYR A 47 15.29 1.96 -1.34
N ASN A 48 15.60 0.68 -1.59
CA ASN A 48 16.86 0.31 -2.25
C ASN A 48 16.92 0.83 -3.69
N SER A 49 15.79 0.83 -4.40
CA SER A 49 15.71 1.36 -5.76
C SER A 49 15.91 2.87 -5.79
N ALA A 50 15.36 3.59 -4.81
CA ALA A 50 15.57 5.03 -4.66
C ALA A 50 17.04 5.33 -4.36
N ALA A 51 17.64 4.66 -3.37
CA ALA A 51 19.06 4.82 -3.05
C ALA A 51 19.97 4.52 -4.24
N LEU A 52 19.68 3.47 -5.01
CA LEU A 52 20.45 3.14 -6.22
C LEU A 52 20.30 4.24 -7.30
N SER A 53 19.09 4.80 -7.44
CA SER A 53 18.84 5.92 -8.36
C SER A 53 19.64 7.15 -7.93
N ASP A 54 19.64 7.46 -6.63
CA ASP A 54 20.37 8.60 -6.08
C ASP A 54 21.87 8.44 -6.30
N MET A 55 22.43 7.25 -6.02
CA MET A 55 23.85 6.98 -6.29
C MET A 55 24.21 7.16 -7.76
N ARG A 56 23.37 6.67 -8.67
CA ARG A 56 23.58 6.86 -10.11
C ARG A 56 23.54 8.33 -10.50
N ASN A 57 22.61 9.09 -9.95
CA ASN A 57 22.52 10.52 -10.20
C ASN A 57 23.79 11.23 -9.74
N LEU A 58 24.26 10.95 -8.52
CA LEU A 58 25.50 11.49 -7.99
C LEU A 58 26.71 11.11 -8.85
N THR A 59 26.80 9.86 -9.31
CA THR A 59 27.86 9.44 -10.23
C THR A 59 27.82 10.24 -11.53
N THR A 60 26.65 10.42 -12.14
CA THR A 60 26.50 11.24 -13.35
C THR A 60 26.86 12.71 -13.11
N ASP A 61 26.49 13.27 -11.96
CA ASP A 61 26.84 14.64 -11.59
C ASP A 61 28.36 14.81 -11.42
N LEU A 62 29.02 13.84 -10.77
CA LEU A 62 30.47 13.81 -10.61
C LEU A 62 31.20 13.63 -11.94
N GLU A 63 30.72 12.74 -12.81
CA GLU A 63 31.25 12.56 -14.16
C GLU A 63 31.14 13.86 -14.98
N GLY A 64 30.01 14.56 -14.86
CA GLY A 64 29.80 15.87 -15.48
C GLY A 64 30.78 16.92 -14.97
N TYR A 65 30.96 17.00 -13.65
CA TYR A 65 31.92 17.91 -13.02
C TYR A 65 33.36 17.62 -13.47
N PHE A 66 33.76 16.35 -13.47
CA PHE A 66 35.10 15.94 -13.91
C PHE A 66 35.33 16.22 -15.40
N ALA A 67 34.32 16.04 -16.25
CA ALA A 67 34.42 16.36 -17.67
C ALA A 67 34.61 17.86 -17.94
N GLU A 68 34.06 18.72 -17.08
CA GLU A 68 34.15 20.18 -17.22
C GLU A 68 35.44 20.74 -16.61
N TRP A 69 35.83 20.30 -15.41
CA TRP A 69 36.93 20.88 -14.64
C TRP A 69 38.22 20.07 -14.62
N GLN A 70 38.22 18.84 -15.16
CA GLN A 70 39.33 17.87 -15.14
C GLN A 70 39.90 17.54 -13.75
N GLU A 71 39.18 17.88 -12.68
CA GLU A 71 39.60 17.69 -11.29
C GLU A 71 38.47 16.98 -10.53
N CYS A 72 38.80 15.91 -9.80
CA CYS A 72 37.81 15.24 -8.95
C CYS A 72 37.57 16.08 -7.70
N PRO A 73 36.31 16.27 -7.25
CA PRO A 73 36.04 16.99 -6.02
C PRO A 73 36.65 16.23 -4.83
N GLU A 74 37.60 16.86 -4.15
CA GLU A 74 38.32 16.28 -3.02
C GLU A 74 37.42 16.33 -1.76
N ASN A 75 37.35 15.23 -1.03
CA ASN A 75 36.54 15.15 0.19
C ASN A 75 37.28 15.86 1.35
N SER A 76 36.83 17.06 1.71
CA SER A 76 37.24 17.73 2.96
C SER A 76 36.62 17.05 4.19
#